data_AF-A0A7J5EAG2-F1
#
_entry.id   AF-A0A7J5EAG2-F1
#
_cell.length_a   1.000
_cell.length_b   1.000
_cell.length_c   1.000
_cell.angle_alpha   90.00
_cell.angle_beta   90.00
_cell.angle_gamma   90.00
#
_symmetry.space_group_name_H-M   'P 1'
#
loop_
_entity.id
_entity.type
_entity.pdbx_description
1 polymer ?
#
loop_
_entity_poly.entity_id
_entity_poly.type
_entity_poly.pdbx_seq_one_letter_code
_entity_poly.pdbx_strand_id
1 'polypeptide(L)'
;MQKGHISQLFYDYYENYKELLINCRRFTHKDLLSLIKKIKTNPKFEIASVGKSLENRDIFLIKIGTGETKVLSWSQMHGDESTATMALFDLFNFFSADDKFNNFRNELLEKTTLYFIPMLNPDGAEKFERTNALNIDLNRDALRLQFPESQTLKLMRDEIKPEFGFNLHDQNTRYSAGNSFKTATISMLAPPFN
;
A
#
# COMPACT_ATOMS: atom_id res chain seq x y z
N MET A 1 3.11 -6.86 27.86
CA MET A 1 3.53 -5.49 27.47
C MET A 1 2.32 -4.57 27.56
N GLN A 2 2.39 -3.46 28.29
CA GLN A 2 1.31 -2.46 28.28
C GLN A 2 1.25 -1.79 26.90
N LYS A 3 0.08 -1.83 26.25
CA LYS A 3 -0.16 -1.35 24.87
C LYS A 3 0.29 0.09 24.59
N GLY A 4 0.44 0.94 25.60
CA GLY A 4 0.87 2.34 25.43
C GLY A 4 2.36 2.53 25.10
N HIS A 5 3.23 1.59 25.45
CA HIS A 5 4.68 1.79 25.33
C HIS A 5 5.21 1.57 23.90
N ILE A 6 4.61 0.65 23.13
CA ILE A 6 5.13 0.30 21.80
C ILE A 6 4.75 1.32 20.73
N SER A 7 3.54 1.88 20.78
CA SER A 7 3.10 2.90 19.82
C SER A 7 3.93 4.18 19.94
N GLN A 8 4.25 4.59 21.16
CA GLN A 8 5.14 5.74 21.39
C GLN A 8 6.54 5.47 20.86
N LEU A 9 7.08 4.26 21.08
CA LEU A 9 8.37 3.87 20.50
C LEU A 9 8.37 3.93 18.97
N PHE A 10 7.33 3.43 18.30
CA PHE A 10 7.26 3.56 16.84
C PHE A 10 7.20 5.01 16.38
N TYR A 11 6.46 5.86 17.11
CA TYR A 11 6.39 7.29 16.82
C TYR A 11 7.76 7.97 16.99
N ASP A 12 8.47 7.71 18.08
CA ASP A 12 9.77 8.34 18.38
C ASP A 12 10.86 7.95 17.37
N TYR A 13 10.76 6.74 16.79
CA TYR A 13 11.73 6.22 15.83
C TYR A 13 11.29 6.39 14.36
N TYR A 14 10.10 6.92 14.09
CA TYR A 14 9.52 7.01 12.75
C TYR A 14 10.43 7.71 11.74
N GLU A 15 11.09 8.79 12.13
CA GLU A 15 11.95 9.56 11.22
C GLU A 15 13.12 8.73 10.64
N ASN A 16 13.50 7.62 11.27
CA ASN A 16 14.53 6.72 10.75
C ASN A 16 14.06 5.89 9.54
N TYR A 17 12.74 5.76 9.34
CA TYR A 17 12.15 4.91 8.30
C TYR A 17 11.54 5.73 7.17
N LYS A 18 11.43 7.05 7.33
CA LYS A 18 10.81 7.93 6.35
C LYS A 18 11.51 7.85 4.99
N GLU A 19 10.74 7.61 3.93
CA GLU A 19 11.20 7.67 2.56
C GLU A 19 11.39 9.12 2.13
N LEU A 20 12.55 9.43 1.56
CA LEU A 20 12.95 10.80 1.23
C LEU A 20 12.82 11.12 -0.26
N LEU A 21 12.75 10.10 -1.12
CA LEU A 21 12.63 10.29 -2.58
C LEU A 21 11.24 10.75 -3.01
N ILE A 22 10.18 10.44 -2.25
CA ILE A 22 8.83 11.01 -2.45
C ILE A 22 8.53 11.97 -1.31
N ASN A 23 8.70 13.26 -1.58
CA ASN A 23 8.38 14.35 -0.64
C ASN A 23 7.16 15.17 -1.07
N CYS A 24 6.54 14.81 -2.21
CA CYS A 24 5.38 15.48 -2.76
C CYS A 24 4.22 14.48 -2.85
N ARG A 25 3.02 14.95 -2.50
CA ARG A 25 1.78 14.18 -2.64
C ARG A 25 1.57 13.76 -4.11
N ARG A 26 1.93 14.60 -5.07
CA ARG A 26 1.86 14.22 -6.49
C ARG A 26 3.18 13.59 -6.92
N PHE A 27 3.17 12.27 -7.10
CA PHE A 27 4.28 11.53 -7.72
C PHE A 27 3.71 10.53 -8.74
N THR A 28 4.54 10.20 -9.72
CA THR A 28 4.18 9.43 -10.91
C THR A 28 4.54 7.95 -10.76
N HIS A 29 4.09 7.12 -11.69
CA HIS A 29 4.55 5.73 -11.77
C HIS A 29 6.05 5.66 -12.03
N LYS A 30 6.61 6.62 -12.78
CA LYS A 30 8.06 6.73 -12.98
C LYS A 30 8.83 6.95 -11.66
N ASP A 31 8.29 7.76 -10.76
CA ASP A 31 8.89 7.98 -9.43
C ASP A 31 8.83 6.69 -8.60
N LEU A 32 7.68 6.00 -8.63
CA LEU A 32 7.49 4.69 -8.01
C LEU A 32 8.53 3.66 -8.49
N LEU A 33 8.84 3.61 -9.79
CA LEU A 33 9.84 2.68 -10.34
C LEU A 33 11.22 2.84 -9.70
N SER A 34 11.60 4.07 -9.32
CA SER A 34 12.88 4.33 -8.65
C SER A 34 12.90 3.72 -7.25
N LEU A 35 11.78 3.80 -6.53
CA LEU A 35 11.64 3.17 -5.22
C LEU A 35 11.56 1.65 -5.30
N ILE A 36 10.85 1.10 -6.29
CA ILE A 36 10.81 -0.34 -6.53
C ILE A 36 12.22 -0.88 -6.77
N LYS A 37 13.04 -0.18 -7.57
CA LYS A 37 14.45 -0.54 -7.78
C LYS A 37 15.25 -0.53 -6.48
N LYS A 38 15.05 0.48 -5.61
CA LYS A 38 15.69 0.56 -4.28
C LYS A 38 15.32 -0.67 -3.43
N ILE A 39 14.03 -0.98 -3.28
CA ILE A 39 13.57 -2.12 -2.45
C ILE A 39 14.05 -3.45 -3.00
N LYS A 40 14.08 -3.61 -4.33
CA LYS A 40 14.54 -4.85 -4.98
C LYS A 40 15.96 -5.26 -4.61
N THR A 41 16.79 -4.34 -4.10
CA THR A 41 18.13 -4.65 -3.60
C THR A 41 18.13 -5.45 -2.29
N ASN A 42 17.02 -5.45 -1.55
CA ASN A 42 16.89 -6.16 -0.29
C ASN A 42 16.22 -7.53 -0.52
N PRO A 43 16.93 -8.64 -0.24
CA PRO A 43 16.42 -9.99 -0.53
C PRO A 43 15.22 -10.42 0.33
N LYS A 44 14.87 -9.65 1.38
CA LYS A 44 13.65 -9.89 2.17
C LYS A 44 12.37 -9.67 1.36
N PHE A 45 12.45 -8.91 0.26
CA PHE A 45 11.30 -8.58 -0.57
C PHE A 45 11.30 -9.37 -1.87
N GLU A 46 10.18 -10.03 -2.14
CA GLU A 46 9.86 -10.58 -3.45
C GLU A 46 9.00 -9.57 -4.20
N ILE A 47 9.44 -9.13 -5.38
CA ILE A 47 8.71 -8.13 -6.18
C ILE A 47 8.42 -8.70 -7.56
N ALA A 48 7.15 -8.68 -7.96
CA ALA A 48 6.69 -9.10 -9.28
C ALA A 48 5.84 -8.01 -9.94
N SER A 49 5.94 -7.88 -11.27
CA SER A 49 4.90 -7.21 -12.06
C SER A 49 3.79 -8.22 -12.29
N VAL A 50 2.58 -7.93 -11.82
CA VAL A 50 1.44 -8.87 -11.78
C VAL A 50 0.32 -8.48 -12.74
N GLY A 51 0.46 -7.33 -13.39
CA GLY A 51 -0.51 -6.84 -14.35
C GLY A 51 -0.04 -5.53 -14.97
N LYS A 52 -0.88 -4.99 -15.85
CA LYS A 52 -0.64 -3.69 -16.49
C LYS A 52 -1.92 -2.87 -16.48
N SER A 53 -1.78 -1.55 -16.43
CA SER A 53 -2.90 -0.62 -16.61
C SER A 53 -3.33 -0.51 -18.07
N LEU A 54 -4.39 0.27 -18.34
CA LEU A 54 -4.87 0.57 -19.69
C LEU A 54 -3.80 1.19 -20.59
N GLU A 55 -2.98 2.09 -20.05
CA GLU A 55 -1.85 2.71 -20.76
C GLU A 55 -0.55 1.89 -20.60
N ASN A 56 -0.64 0.59 -20.29
CA ASN A 56 0.45 -0.39 -20.30
C ASN A 56 1.55 -0.18 -19.23
N ARG A 57 1.23 0.50 -18.11
CA ARG A 57 2.14 0.67 -16.97
C ARG A 57 2.05 -0.53 -16.03
N ASP A 58 3.19 -0.98 -15.52
CA ASP A 58 3.26 -2.16 -14.65
C ASP A 58 2.56 -1.95 -13.30
N ILE A 59 1.80 -2.94 -12.86
CA ILE A 59 1.24 -3.02 -11.51
C ILE A 59 2.09 -4.01 -10.72
N PHE A 60 2.72 -3.55 -9.64
CA PHE A 60 3.63 -4.36 -8.85
C PHE A 60 2.94 -4.99 -7.64
N LEU A 61 3.31 -6.23 -7.36
CA LEU A 61 3.05 -6.90 -6.09
C LEU A 61 4.38 -7.03 -5.34
N ILE A 62 4.39 -6.58 -4.09
CA ILE A 62 5.53 -6.71 -3.16
C ILE A 62 5.12 -7.67 -2.06
N LYS A 63 5.90 -8.71 -1.84
CA LYS A 63 5.71 -9.72 -0.80
C LYS A 63 6.88 -9.69 0.18
N ILE A 64 6.57 -9.85 1.47
CA ILE A 64 7.55 -10.04 2.56
C ILE A 64 6.98 -10.94 3.65
N GLY A 65 7.84 -11.74 4.28
CA GLY A 65 7.47 -12.68 5.34
C GLY A 65 7.14 -14.07 4.82
N THR A 66 6.98 -15.00 5.76
CA THR A 66 6.81 -16.44 5.49
C THR A 66 5.74 -17.09 6.35
N GLY A 67 5.04 -16.32 7.18
CA GLY A 67 4.02 -16.85 8.07
C GLY A 67 2.71 -17.22 7.37
N GLU A 68 1.93 -18.07 8.03
CA GLU A 68 0.71 -18.64 7.47
C GLU A 68 -0.42 -17.63 7.25
N THR A 69 -0.47 -16.57 8.08
CA THR A 69 -1.51 -15.53 7.94
C THR A 69 -1.16 -14.57 6.81
N LYS A 70 -1.92 -14.60 5.73
CA LYS A 70 -1.72 -13.76 4.55
C LYS A 70 -2.55 -12.49 4.64
N VAL A 71 -1.90 -11.37 4.40
CA VAL A 71 -2.53 -10.05 4.37
C VAL A 71 -2.29 -9.42 3.01
N LEU A 72 -3.36 -8.97 2.34
CA LEU A 72 -3.28 -8.22 1.10
C LEU A 72 -3.69 -6.77 1.35
N SER A 73 -2.79 -5.84 1.05
CA SER A 73 -3.05 -4.40 1.11
C SER A 73 -2.84 -3.77 -0.26
N TRP A 74 -3.71 -2.85 -0.67
CA TRP A 74 -3.52 -2.11 -1.91
C TRP A 74 -3.80 -0.62 -1.71
N SER A 75 -3.07 0.19 -2.46
CA SER A 75 -3.11 1.65 -2.39
C SER A 75 -3.28 2.25 -3.80
N GLN A 76 -3.66 3.53 -3.84
CA GLN A 76 -3.87 4.31 -5.07
C GLN A 76 -4.75 3.56 -6.09
N MET A 77 -5.84 2.94 -5.63
CA MET A 77 -6.94 2.57 -6.53
C MET A 77 -7.57 3.84 -7.13
N HIS A 78 -7.58 4.92 -6.35
CA HIS A 78 -7.75 6.28 -6.85
C HIS A 78 -6.36 6.91 -7.04
N GLY A 79 -6.05 7.39 -8.24
CA GLY A 79 -4.69 7.83 -8.57
C GLY A 79 -4.20 9.05 -7.78
N ASP A 80 -5.12 9.93 -7.37
CA ASP A 80 -4.87 11.14 -6.59
C ASP A 80 -4.77 10.92 -5.07
N GLU A 81 -4.87 9.68 -4.59
CA GLU A 81 -4.84 9.31 -3.17
C GLU A 81 -3.50 8.63 -2.79
N SER A 82 -2.43 9.40 -2.88
CA SER A 82 -1.05 8.90 -2.80
C SER A 82 -0.49 8.69 -1.39
N THR A 83 -1.19 9.14 -0.35
CA THR A 83 -0.64 9.17 1.01
C THR A 83 -0.37 7.77 1.55
N ALA A 84 -1.27 6.83 1.27
CA ALA A 84 -1.08 5.44 1.67
C ALA A 84 0.14 4.80 0.98
N THR A 85 0.38 5.13 -0.30
CA THR A 85 1.56 4.62 -1.01
C THR A 85 2.84 5.14 -0.39
N MET A 86 2.89 6.43 -0.05
CA MET A 86 4.04 7.01 0.66
C MET A 86 4.30 6.28 2.00
N ALA A 87 3.25 6.07 2.79
CA ALA A 87 3.34 5.35 4.07
C ALA A 87 3.81 3.89 3.90
N LEU A 88 3.45 3.22 2.79
CA LEU A 88 3.96 1.89 2.48
C LEU A 88 5.47 1.90 2.26
N PHE A 89 6.04 2.93 1.63
CA PHE A 89 7.49 3.04 1.45
C PHE A 89 8.23 3.34 2.75
N ASP A 90 7.63 4.11 3.66
CA ASP A 90 8.14 4.23 5.04
C ASP A 90 8.15 2.86 5.74
N LEU A 91 7.09 2.08 5.57
CA LEU A 91 6.99 0.73 6.12
C LEU A 91 8.00 -0.24 5.51
N PHE A 92 8.30 -0.13 4.21
CA PHE A 92 9.33 -0.95 3.56
C PHE A 92 10.74 -0.61 4.06
N ASN A 93 11.02 0.67 4.33
CA ASN A 93 12.25 1.08 5.00
C ASN A 93 12.31 0.53 6.44
N PHE A 94 11.20 0.54 7.18
CA PHE A 94 11.10 -0.10 8.51
C PHE A 94 11.43 -1.59 8.45
N PHE A 95 10.85 -2.34 7.51
CA PHE A 95 11.19 -3.76 7.33
C PHE A 95 12.64 -4.00 6.89
N SER A 96 13.25 -3.04 6.20
CA SER A 96 14.64 -3.11 5.72
C SER A 96 15.68 -2.77 6.79
N ALA A 97 15.30 -2.05 7.85
CA ALA A 97 16.25 -1.58 8.86
C ALA A 97 16.97 -2.72 9.60
N ASP A 98 18.00 -2.38 10.37
CA ASP A 98 18.68 -3.33 11.27
C ASP A 98 18.89 -2.60 12.60
N ASP A 99 17.94 -2.81 13.53
CA ASP A 99 17.86 -2.00 14.75
C ASP A 99 17.09 -2.74 15.87
N LYS A 100 16.79 -2.02 16.95
CA LYS A 100 16.10 -2.56 18.13
C LYS A 100 14.76 -3.25 17.84
N PHE A 101 14.12 -2.97 16.70
CA PHE A 101 12.83 -3.55 16.32
C PHE A 101 12.98 -4.86 15.55
N ASN A 102 14.20 -5.38 15.35
CA ASN A 102 14.45 -6.65 14.66
C ASN A 102 13.60 -7.81 15.21
N ASN A 103 13.54 -7.98 16.53
CA ASN A 103 12.76 -9.06 17.15
C ASN A 103 11.26 -8.94 16.81
N PHE A 104 10.71 -7.72 16.89
CA PHE A 104 9.32 -7.47 16.53
C PHE A 104 9.06 -7.74 15.05
N ARG A 105 9.95 -7.29 14.17
CA ARG A 105 9.84 -7.49 12.72
C ARG A 105 9.92 -8.97 12.35
N ASN A 106 10.85 -9.72 12.94
CA ASN A 106 10.95 -11.15 12.73
C ASN A 106 9.70 -11.89 13.23
N GLU A 107 9.24 -11.61 14.45
CA GLU A 107 8.01 -12.23 14.97
C GLU A 107 6.79 -11.94 14.08
N LEU A 108 6.66 -10.70 13.60
CA LEU A 108 5.58 -10.32 12.68
C LEU A 108 5.66 -11.09 11.36
N LEU A 109 6.85 -11.14 10.75
CA LEU A 109 7.07 -11.78 9.43
C LEU A 109 7.13 -13.31 9.48
N GLU A 110 7.37 -13.91 10.65
CA GLU A 110 7.25 -15.35 10.88
C GLU A 110 5.78 -15.78 11.03
N LYS A 111 4.92 -14.88 11.53
CA LYS A 111 3.47 -15.15 11.71
C LYS A 111 2.64 -14.72 10.51
N THR A 112 3.14 -13.79 9.70
CA THR A 112 2.42 -13.23 8.56
C THR A 112 3.20 -13.30 7.26
N THR A 113 2.49 -13.44 6.14
CA THR A 113 3.00 -13.11 4.81
C THR A 113 2.23 -11.89 4.31
N LEU A 114 2.94 -10.78 4.12
CA LEU A 114 2.34 -9.50 3.76
C LEU A 114 2.52 -9.27 2.26
N TYR A 115 1.43 -8.92 1.59
CA TYR A 115 1.34 -8.62 0.17
C TYR A 115 0.86 -7.19 -0.03
N PHE A 116 1.56 -6.43 -0.85
CA PHE A 116 1.28 -5.02 -1.11
C PHE A 116 1.19 -4.74 -2.60
N ILE A 117 0.12 -4.09 -3.04
CA ILE A 117 0.02 -3.42 -4.34
C ILE A 117 0.12 -1.91 -4.08
N PRO A 118 1.31 -1.31 -4.16
CA PRO A 118 1.50 0.08 -3.74
C PRO A 118 0.79 1.08 -4.66
N MET A 119 0.56 0.75 -5.93
CA MET A 119 -0.13 1.63 -6.87
C MET A 119 -0.96 0.80 -7.84
N LEU A 120 -2.26 0.72 -7.59
CA LEU A 120 -3.18 -0.06 -8.42
C LEU A 120 -3.59 0.68 -9.71
N ASN A 121 -3.76 2.00 -9.63
CA ASN A 121 -4.13 2.88 -10.75
C ASN A 121 -2.96 3.79 -11.16
N PRO A 122 -1.93 3.25 -11.82
CA PRO A 122 -0.79 4.06 -12.23
C PRO A 122 -1.17 5.12 -13.28
N ASP A 123 -2.20 4.90 -14.09
CA ASP A 123 -2.65 5.86 -15.11
C ASP A 123 -3.29 7.10 -14.49
N GLY A 124 -4.14 6.91 -13.48
CA GLY A 124 -4.68 8.00 -12.68
C GLY A 124 -3.59 8.72 -11.89
N ALA A 125 -2.59 8.00 -11.37
CA ALA A 125 -1.49 8.59 -10.61
C ALA A 125 -0.63 9.57 -11.46
N GLU A 126 -0.37 9.24 -12.73
CA GLU A 126 0.33 10.16 -13.66
C GLU A 126 -0.39 11.51 -13.80
N LYS A 127 -1.72 11.46 -13.90
CA LYS A 127 -2.56 12.65 -14.09
C LYS A 127 -2.95 13.31 -12.76
N PHE A 128 -2.69 12.63 -11.64
CA PHE A 128 -3.19 12.98 -10.31
C PHE A 128 -4.72 13.07 -10.31
N GLU A 129 -5.36 12.03 -10.83
CA GLU A 129 -6.80 11.91 -10.96
C GLU A 129 -7.30 10.67 -10.23
N ARG A 130 -8.52 10.77 -9.69
CA ARG A 130 -9.20 9.68 -9.00
C ARG A 130 -9.42 8.47 -9.90
N THR A 131 -9.75 8.70 -11.16
CA THR A 131 -10.20 7.67 -12.10
C THR A 131 -9.05 7.07 -12.90
N ASN A 132 -9.30 5.96 -13.60
CA ASN A 132 -8.34 5.40 -14.56
C ASN A 132 -8.28 6.25 -15.85
N ALA A 133 -7.50 5.80 -16.84
CA ALA A 133 -7.31 6.51 -18.12
C ALA A 133 -8.61 6.81 -18.91
N LEU A 134 -9.71 6.09 -18.62
CA LEU A 134 -11.01 6.26 -19.27
C LEU A 134 -12.06 6.93 -18.37
N ASN A 135 -11.62 7.62 -17.32
CA ASN A 135 -12.49 8.32 -16.37
C ASN A 135 -13.43 7.40 -15.57
N ILE A 136 -13.03 6.14 -15.34
CA ILE A 136 -13.79 5.20 -14.52
C ILE A 136 -13.20 5.09 -13.11
N ASP A 137 -14.08 5.11 -12.11
CA ASP A 137 -13.74 4.81 -10.71
C ASP A 137 -13.59 3.29 -10.55
N LEU A 138 -12.35 2.82 -10.36
CA LEU A 138 -12.04 1.40 -10.20
C LEU A 138 -12.72 0.78 -8.96
N ASN A 139 -13.02 1.58 -7.93
CA ASN A 139 -13.75 1.15 -6.75
C ASN A 139 -15.26 0.97 -7.01
N ARG A 140 -15.70 1.13 -8.26
CA ARG A 140 -17.04 0.74 -8.76
C ARG A 140 -16.99 -0.39 -9.78
N ASP A 141 -15.79 -0.83 -10.17
CA ASP A 141 -15.58 -1.87 -11.18
C ASP A 141 -15.35 -3.26 -10.57
N ALA A 142 -15.13 -3.37 -9.25
CA ALA A 142 -14.82 -4.65 -8.58
C ALA A 142 -15.82 -5.80 -8.84
N LEU A 143 -17.08 -5.50 -9.17
CA LEU A 143 -18.10 -6.49 -9.51
C LEU A 143 -18.09 -6.89 -10.99
N ARG A 144 -17.76 -5.96 -11.90
CA ARG A 144 -17.84 -6.16 -13.35
C ARG A 144 -16.50 -6.55 -13.96
N LEU A 145 -15.40 -6.16 -13.32
CA LEU A 145 -14.02 -6.46 -13.71
C LEU A 145 -13.76 -6.08 -15.18
N GLN A 146 -14.21 -4.90 -15.59
CA GLN A 146 -14.08 -4.45 -16.97
C GLN A 146 -12.67 -3.96 -17.29
N PHE A 147 -11.95 -3.48 -16.27
CA PHE A 147 -10.64 -2.84 -16.45
C PHE A 147 -9.49 -3.73 -15.96
N PRO A 148 -8.32 -3.65 -16.62
CA PRO A 148 -7.20 -4.54 -16.33
C PRO A 148 -6.65 -4.34 -14.90
N GLU A 149 -6.76 -3.15 -14.32
CA GLU A 149 -6.37 -2.88 -12.94
C GLU A 149 -7.24 -3.68 -11.95
N SER A 150 -8.57 -3.62 -12.11
CA SER A 150 -9.53 -4.38 -11.28
C SER A 150 -9.38 -5.88 -11.46
N GLN A 151 -9.16 -6.34 -12.70
CA GLN A 151 -8.88 -7.74 -13.00
C GLN A 151 -7.60 -8.20 -12.32
N THR A 152 -6.53 -7.39 -12.36
CA THR A 152 -5.26 -7.66 -11.67
C THR A 152 -5.46 -7.81 -10.16
N LEU A 153 -6.17 -6.88 -9.51
CA LEU A 153 -6.45 -6.98 -8.08
C LEU A 153 -7.26 -8.24 -7.75
N LYS A 154 -8.28 -8.56 -8.55
CA LYS A 154 -9.11 -9.75 -8.36
C LYS A 154 -8.30 -11.03 -8.49
N LEU A 155 -7.45 -11.14 -9.52
CA LEU A 155 -6.55 -12.27 -9.72
C LEU A 155 -5.62 -12.46 -8.52
N MET A 156 -4.96 -11.38 -8.07
CA MET A 156 -4.07 -11.44 -6.91
C MET A 156 -4.81 -11.87 -5.64
N ARG A 157 -6.01 -11.35 -5.39
CA ARG A 157 -6.85 -11.78 -4.27
C ARG A 157 -7.19 -13.27 -4.35
N ASP A 158 -7.55 -13.77 -5.53
CA ASP A 158 -7.98 -15.15 -5.74
C ASP A 158 -6.82 -16.16 -5.69
N GLU A 159 -5.62 -15.74 -6.10
CA GLU A 159 -4.39 -16.53 -6.00
C GLU A 159 -3.84 -16.57 -4.57
N ILE A 160 -3.72 -15.39 -3.94
CA ILE A 160 -3.16 -15.27 -2.58
C ILE A 160 -4.10 -15.91 -1.55
N LYS A 161 -5.42 -15.72 -1.72
CA LYS A 161 -6.48 -16.06 -0.77
C LYS A 161 -6.18 -15.51 0.63
N PRO A 162 -6.05 -14.19 0.77
CA PRO A 162 -5.66 -13.58 2.04
C PRO A 162 -6.76 -13.70 3.08
N GLU A 163 -6.39 -13.92 4.35
CA GLU A 163 -7.30 -13.87 5.49
C GLU A 163 -7.76 -12.43 5.76
N PHE A 164 -6.91 -11.43 5.46
CA PHE A 164 -7.23 -10.02 5.62
C PHE A 164 -6.93 -9.22 4.34
N GLY A 165 -7.87 -8.36 3.97
CA GLY A 165 -7.73 -7.40 2.87
C GLY A 165 -7.86 -5.97 3.38
N PHE A 166 -6.90 -5.10 3.07
CA PHE A 166 -6.94 -3.68 3.40
C PHE A 166 -6.92 -2.83 2.15
N ASN A 167 -8.03 -2.13 1.91
CA ASN A 167 -8.09 -1.06 0.93
C ASN A 167 -7.62 0.24 1.57
N LEU A 168 -6.51 0.80 1.07
CA LEU A 168 -5.89 1.99 1.63
C LEU A 168 -6.29 3.23 0.81
N HIS A 169 -7.00 4.14 1.47
CA HIS A 169 -7.52 5.36 0.85
C HIS A 169 -7.12 6.60 1.64
N ASP A 170 -6.86 7.70 0.92
CA ASP A 170 -6.92 9.03 1.51
C ASP A 170 -8.36 9.33 1.92
N GLN A 171 -8.52 10.22 2.90
CA GLN A 171 -9.84 10.75 3.23
C GLN A 171 -9.96 12.21 2.80
N ASN A 172 -11.17 12.61 2.45
CA ASN A 172 -11.44 14.01 2.10
C ASN A 172 -11.21 14.91 3.32
N THR A 173 -10.85 16.17 3.09
CA THR A 173 -10.66 17.19 4.15
C THR A 173 -11.89 17.41 5.03
N ARG A 174 -13.07 16.94 4.61
CA ARG A 174 -14.32 16.96 5.38
C ARG A 174 -14.39 15.88 6.47
N TYR A 175 -13.51 14.89 6.46
CA TYR A 175 -13.48 13.84 7.47
C TYR A 175 -12.42 14.11 8.53
N SER A 176 -12.78 13.90 9.79
CA SER A 176 -11.89 14.05 10.94
C SER A 176 -11.64 12.74 11.66
N ALA A 177 -10.51 12.66 12.35
CA ALA A 177 -10.20 11.58 13.27
C ALA A 177 -11.05 11.72 14.54
N GLY A 178 -12.14 10.96 14.62
CA GLY A 178 -13.14 11.09 15.69
C GLY A 178 -13.80 12.47 15.69
N ASN A 179 -14.32 12.91 16.84
CA ASN A 179 -14.85 14.26 16.98
C ASN A 179 -13.72 15.27 17.27
N SER A 180 -12.86 15.53 16.29
CA SER A 180 -11.74 16.48 16.43
C SER A 180 -11.54 17.36 15.19
N PHE A 181 -10.70 18.38 15.30
CA PHE A 181 -10.27 19.22 14.16
C PHE A 181 -9.13 18.60 13.34
N LYS A 182 -8.68 17.39 13.68
CA LYS A 182 -7.61 16.70 12.95
C LYS A 182 -8.23 15.95 11.79
N THR A 183 -7.81 16.28 10.57
CA THR A 183 -8.24 15.59 9.35
C THR A 183 -7.89 14.11 9.44
N ALA A 184 -8.81 13.24 9.00
CA ALA A 184 -8.49 11.85 8.76
C ALA A 184 -7.58 11.79 7.52
N THR A 185 -6.34 11.32 7.67
CA THR A 185 -5.40 11.30 6.54
C THR A 185 -5.47 10.00 5.75
N ILE A 186 -5.55 8.86 6.45
CA ILE A 186 -5.63 7.53 5.85
C ILE A 186 -6.81 6.79 6.49
N SER A 187 -7.54 6.04 5.68
CA SER A 187 -8.55 5.08 6.13
C SER A 187 -8.20 3.67 5.65
N MET A 188 -8.39 2.69 6.53
CA MET A 188 -8.33 1.28 6.20
C MET A 188 -9.77 0.77 6.13
N LEU A 189 -10.21 0.37 4.94
CA LEU A 189 -11.54 -0.21 4.77
C LEU A 189 -11.43 -1.73 4.73
N ALA A 190 -12.05 -2.39 5.70
CA ALA A 190 -12.32 -3.81 5.60
C ALA A 190 -13.47 -4.01 4.59
N PRO A 191 -13.39 -4.99 3.68
CA PRO A 191 -14.48 -5.27 2.77
C PRO A 191 -15.76 -5.60 3.56
N PRO A 192 -16.94 -5.14 3.09
CA PRO A 192 -18.20 -5.44 3.76
C PRO A 192 -18.40 -6.96 3.81
N PHE A 193 -18.67 -7.49 5.01
CA PHE A 193 -19.11 -8.88 5.19
C PHE A 193 -20.57 -8.97 4.75
N ASN A 194 -20.83 -9.73 3.68
CA ASN A 194 -22.14 -10.27 3.35
C ASN A 194 -22.09 -11.78 3.46
#